data_AF-A0A9D2P3U0-F1
#
_entry.id   AF-A0A9D2P3U0-F1
#
_cell.length_a   1.000
_cell.length_b   1.000
_cell.length_c   1.000
_cell.angle_alpha   90.00
_cell.angle_beta   90.00
_cell.angle_gamma   90.00
#
_symmetry.space_group_name_H-M   'P 1'
#
loop_
_entity.id
_entity.type
_entity.pdbx_description
1 polymer ?
#
loop_
_entity_poly.entity_id
_entity_poly.type
_entity_poly.pdbx_seq_one_letter_code
_entity_poly.pdbx_strand_id
1 'polypeptide(L)'
;MIFDFYLWTLDIDVDATKKLYIQNNFAEDRMVNERFVNAFTKEQKAFFDSVGVDPMRVRAEEKVHDIPEDGEVQTGKVYVRTFDFLMCGKFMALPDFYRELYSDEEVFGDTLPEALETTQTDEDKMPIYDLGEFGVIFKHPYFRDPQKFSEWECGYILGSILTMKDL
;
A
#
# COMPACT_ATOMS: atom_id res chain seq x y z
N MET A 1 15.27 -5.73 -7.58
CA MET A 1 15.45 -6.91 -6.69
C MET A 1 14.10 -7.55 -6.56
N ILE A 2 14.03 -8.86 -6.78
CA ILE A 2 12.75 -9.58 -6.76
C ILE A 2 12.40 -9.93 -5.32
N PHE A 3 11.21 -9.52 -4.89
CA PHE A 3 10.60 -9.85 -3.61
C PHE A 3 9.36 -10.70 -3.84
N ASP A 4 9.25 -11.78 -3.08
CA ASP A 4 8.05 -12.61 -3.00
C ASP A 4 7.29 -12.23 -1.72
N PHE A 5 6.21 -11.48 -1.90
CA PHE A 5 5.28 -11.12 -0.85
C PHE A 5 3.99 -11.88 -1.12
N TYR A 6 3.98 -13.18 -0.78
CA TYR A 6 2.87 -14.13 -0.95
C TYR A 6 1.56 -13.48 -1.43
N LEU A 7 1.13 -13.88 -2.63
CA LEU A 7 0.15 -13.26 -3.54
C LEU A 7 0.72 -12.22 -4.52
N TRP A 8 1.82 -11.54 -4.18
CA TRP A 8 2.53 -10.64 -5.07
C TRP A 8 3.99 -11.05 -5.26
N THR A 9 4.49 -10.83 -6.47
CA THR A 9 5.93 -10.82 -6.77
C THR A 9 6.28 -9.46 -7.33
N LEU A 10 7.20 -8.76 -6.69
CA LEU A 10 7.57 -7.38 -7.04
C LEU A 10 9.05 -7.30 -7.40
N ASP A 11 9.38 -6.64 -8.51
CA ASP A 11 10.77 -6.25 -8.80
C ASP A 11 10.98 -4.80 -8.37
N ILE A 12 11.61 -4.64 -7.21
CA ILE A 12 11.81 -3.34 -6.54
C ILE A 12 13.25 -2.87 -6.74
N ASP A 13 13.41 -1.65 -7.27
CA ASP A 13 14.66 -0.92 -7.23
C ASP A 13 14.82 -0.22 -5.88
N VAL A 14 15.48 -0.93 -4.95
CA VAL A 14 15.71 -0.47 -3.57
C VAL A 14 16.54 0.81 -3.53
N ASP A 15 17.53 0.96 -4.42
CA ASP A 15 18.40 2.15 -4.43
C ASP A 15 17.67 3.37 -5.00
N ALA A 16 16.85 3.18 -6.03
CA ALA A 16 15.95 4.24 -6.52
C ALA A 16 14.91 4.61 -5.45
N THR A 17 14.36 3.64 -4.72
CA THR A 17 13.40 3.90 -3.64
C THR A 17 14.04 4.71 -2.51
N LYS A 18 15.27 4.38 -2.09
CA LYS A 18 16.01 5.20 -1.12
C LYS A 18 16.23 6.63 -1.62
N LYS A 19 16.63 6.79 -2.88
CA LYS A 19 16.82 8.12 -3.49
C LYS A 19 15.51 8.91 -3.55
N LEU A 20 14.40 8.26 -3.88
CA LEU A 20 13.06 8.86 -3.89
C LEU A 20 12.76 9.52 -2.54
N TYR A 21 12.99 8.80 -1.44
CA TYR A 21 12.73 9.32 -0.10
C TYR A 21 13.80 10.28 0.43
N ILE A 22 15.04 10.25 -0.08
CA ILE A 22 16.01 11.31 0.22
C ILE A 22 15.55 12.64 -0.39
N GLN A 23 15.08 12.60 -1.63
CA GLN A 23 14.73 13.77 -2.43
C GLN A 23 13.33 14.32 -2.12
N ASN A 24 12.41 13.47 -1.67
CA ASN A 24 11.02 13.84 -1.44
C ASN A 24 10.62 13.56 0.00
N ASN A 25 9.68 14.35 0.49
CA ASN A 25 8.99 14.06 1.74
C ASN A 25 7.49 14.07 1.46
N PHE A 26 6.85 12.90 1.60
CA PHE A 26 5.42 12.72 1.38
C PHE A 26 4.60 12.76 2.68
N ALA A 27 5.24 12.97 3.84
CA ALA A 27 4.55 13.10 5.10
C ALA A 27 3.70 14.37 5.12
N GLU A 28 2.40 14.22 5.36
CA GLU A 28 1.46 15.34 5.52
C GLU A 28 1.47 15.86 6.96
N ASP A 29 1.46 14.93 7.93
CA ASP A 29 1.68 15.22 9.34
C ASP A 29 2.75 14.29 9.92
N ARG A 30 3.93 14.87 10.19
CA ARG A 30 5.08 14.15 10.74
C ARG A 30 4.75 13.47 12.08
N MET A 31 3.87 14.04 12.89
CA MET A 31 3.48 13.43 14.17
C MET A 31 2.74 12.10 13.96
N VAL A 32 2.00 11.95 12.86
CA VAL A 32 1.34 10.68 12.50
C VAL A 32 2.41 9.65 12.13
N ASN A 33 3.38 9.99 11.28
CA ASN A 33 4.49 9.11 10.96
C ASN A 33 5.26 8.66 12.21
N GLU A 34 5.56 9.58 13.14
CA GLU A 34 6.24 9.26 14.40
C GLU A 34 5.45 8.25 15.23
N ARG A 35 4.12 8.35 15.28
CA ARG A 35 3.27 7.36 15.97
C ARG A 35 3.39 5.97 15.35
N PHE A 36 3.37 5.85 14.03
CA PHE A 36 3.58 4.58 13.33
C PHE A 36 4.98 4.02 13.59
N VAL A 37 6.03 4.81 13.37
CA VAL A 37 7.42 4.36 13.48
C VAL A 37 7.79 3.93 14.91
N ASN A 38 7.22 4.60 15.92
CA ASN A 38 7.38 4.21 17.31
C ASN A 38 6.64 2.91 17.67
N ALA A 39 5.52 2.63 17.00
CA ALA A 39 4.77 1.39 17.18
C ALA A 39 5.38 0.20 16.42
N PHE A 40 6.20 0.44 15.40
CA PHE A 40 6.78 -0.63 14.59
C PHE A 40 7.68 -1.57 15.40
N THR A 41 7.45 -2.88 15.22
CA THR A 41 8.36 -3.93 15.70
C THR A 41 9.70 -3.87 14.94
N LYS A 42 10.67 -4.69 15.38
CA LYS A 42 11.97 -4.77 14.68
C LYS A 42 11.80 -5.35 13.27
N GLU A 43 10.92 -6.33 13.12
CA GLU A 43 10.60 -6.99 11.85
C GLU A 43 9.95 -6.02 10.87
N GLN A 44 9.00 -5.21 11.35
CA GLN A 44 8.36 -4.16 10.54
C GLN A 44 9.36 -3.09 10.09
N LYS A 45 10.27 -2.66 10.96
CA LYS A 45 11.35 -1.72 10.58
C LYS A 45 12.28 -2.33 9.54
N ALA A 46 12.69 -3.58 9.75
CA ALA A 46 13.54 -4.32 8.81
C ALA A 46 12.87 -4.50 7.44
N PHE A 47 11.55 -4.69 7.39
CA PHE A 47 10.80 -4.71 6.14
C PHE A 47 10.97 -3.40 5.37
N PHE A 48 10.68 -2.24 5.97
CA PHE A 48 10.81 -0.95 5.28
C PHE A 48 12.26 -0.66 4.86
N ASP A 49 13.23 -0.99 5.71
CA ASP A 49 14.66 -0.88 5.37
C ASP A 49 15.03 -1.75 4.16
N SER A 50 14.47 -2.96 4.08
CA SER A 50 14.75 -3.92 2.99
C SER A 50 14.24 -3.44 1.64
N VAL A 51 13.09 -2.76 1.60
CA VAL A 51 12.52 -2.19 0.37
C VAL A 51 12.99 -0.76 0.09
N GLY A 52 13.77 -0.16 1.00
CA GLY A 52 14.36 1.17 0.83
C GLY A 52 13.42 2.34 1.12
N VAL A 53 12.30 2.08 1.80
CA VAL A 53 11.31 3.10 2.18
C VAL A 53 11.78 3.79 3.46
N ASP A 54 11.64 5.11 3.54
CA ASP A 54 11.81 5.87 4.80
C ASP A 54 10.43 6.10 5.44
N PRO A 55 10.07 5.37 6.52
CA PRO A 55 8.79 5.50 7.20
C PRO A 55 8.45 6.90 7.70
N MET A 56 9.46 7.74 7.98
CA MET A 56 9.24 9.10 8.47
C MET A 56 8.83 10.08 7.37
N ARG A 57 8.86 9.64 6.11
CA ARG A 57 8.60 10.46 4.92
C ARG A 57 7.47 9.93 4.05
N VAL A 58 6.79 8.87 4.46
CA VAL A 58 5.64 8.33 3.74
C VAL A 58 4.40 9.18 3.99
N ARG A 59 3.37 9.03 3.17
CA ARG A 59 2.07 9.63 3.45
C ARG A 59 1.37 8.80 4.52
N ALA A 60 1.16 9.37 5.70
CA ALA A 60 0.42 8.74 6.77
C ALA A 60 -0.73 9.65 7.20
N GLU A 61 -1.92 9.09 7.36
CA GLU A 61 -3.11 9.83 7.79
C GLU A 61 -3.76 9.14 9.00
N GLU A 62 -4.39 9.95 9.85
CA GLU A 62 -5.24 9.49 10.95
C GLU A 62 -6.55 10.27 10.87
N LYS A 63 -7.67 9.56 10.70
CA LYS A 63 -9.01 10.12 10.66
C LYS A 63 -9.86 9.53 11.76
N VAL A 64 -10.67 10.37 12.39
CA VAL A 64 -11.69 9.93 13.36
C VAL A 64 -13.02 9.95 12.65
N HIS A 65 -13.69 8.81 12.62
CA HIS A 65 -15.04 8.67 12.10
C HIS A 65 -16.00 8.47 13.26
N ASP A 66 -17.08 9.25 13.29
CA ASP A 66 -18.19 9.04 14.21
C ASP A 66 -19.12 7.97 13.62
N ILE A 67 -19.47 6.95 14.40
CA ILE A 67 -20.49 5.97 14.01
C ILE A 67 -21.86 6.55 14.39
N PRO A 68 -22.76 6.83 13.41
CA PRO A 68 -24.09 7.34 13.70
C PRO A 68 -24.94 6.30 14.45
N GLU A 69 -25.85 6.78 15.32
CA GLU A 69 -26.80 5.93 16.04
C GLU A 69 -27.70 5.19 15.05
N ASP A 70 -27.67 3.85 15.08
CA ASP A 70 -28.72 3.03 14.49
C ASP A 70 -29.21 2.03 15.54
N GLY A 71 -30.27 2.41 16.24
CA GLY A 71 -31.17 1.59 17.06
C GLY A 71 -30.62 0.86 18.30
N GLU A 72 -29.45 0.20 18.20
CA GLU A 72 -28.96 -0.75 19.21
C GLU A 72 -27.43 -0.68 19.49
N VAL A 73 -26.64 0.12 18.77
CA VAL A 73 -25.18 0.23 18.99
C VAL A 73 -24.82 1.58 19.62
N GLN A 74 -24.02 1.55 20.70
CA GLN A 74 -23.53 2.75 21.39
C GLN A 74 -22.79 3.69 20.42
N THR A 75 -22.92 5.00 20.65
CA THR A 75 -22.11 6.02 19.99
C THR A 75 -20.63 5.69 20.16
N GLY A 76 -19.97 5.36 19.05
CA GLY A 76 -18.57 4.98 19.00
C GLY A 76 -17.78 5.90 18.06
N LYS A 77 -16.51 6.10 18.36
CA LYS A 77 -15.56 6.72 17.44
C LYS A 77 -14.60 5.64 16.95
N VAL A 78 -14.24 5.69 15.69
CA VAL A 78 -13.22 4.79 15.12
C VAL A 78 -12.07 5.62 14.60
N TYR A 79 -10.86 5.27 15.02
CA TYR A 79 -9.65 5.74 14.37
C TYR A 79 -9.39 4.88 13.14
N VAL A 80 -9.39 5.51 11.97
CA VAL A 80 -8.90 4.92 10.73
C VAL A 80 -7.54 5.56 10.45
N ARG A 81 -6.50 4.73 10.36
CA ARG A 81 -5.16 5.19 9.99
C ARG A 81 -4.69 4.52 8.72
N THR A 82 -4.11 5.30 7.83
CA THR A 82 -3.47 4.82 6.61
C THR A 82 -1.99 5.13 6.63
N PHE A 83 -1.19 4.23 6.07
CA PHE A 83 0.24 4.39 5.89
C PHE A 83 0.62 3.95 4.47
N ASP A 84 0.76 4.92 3.59
CA ASP A 84 0.91 4.75 2.15
C ASP A 84 2.35 5.07 1.71
N PHE A 85 3.06 4.03 1.26
CA PHE A 85 4.45 4.10 0.84
C PHE A 85 4.63 3.72 -0.63
N LEU A 86 5.50 4.45 -1.32
CA LEU A 86 5.84 4.19 -2.71
C LEU A 86 7.17 3.43 -2.77
N MET A 87 7.26 2.50 -3.70
CA MET A 87 8.49 1.80 -4.05
C MET A 87 8.73 2.01 -5.54
N CYS A 88 9.97 2.26 -5.94
CA CYS A 88 10.35 2.26 -7.35
C CYS A 88 10.47 0.81 -7.81
N GLY A 89 9.75 0.44 -8.88
CA GLY A 89 9.71 -0.94 -9.33
C GLY A 89 8.48 -1.27 -10.16
N LYS A 90 8.23 -2.56 -10.34
CA LYS A 90 7.11 -3.09 -11.13
C LYS A 90 6.56 -4.40 -10.58
N PHE A 91 5.31 -4.68 -10.91
CA PHE A 91 4.68 -5.96 -10.61
C PHE A 91 5.18 -7.04 -11.56
N MET A 92 5.59 -8.17 -11.00
CA MET A 92 5.88 -9.40 -11.75
C MET A 92 4.71 -10.38 -11.62
N ALA A 93 4.10 -10.43 -10.43
CA ALA A 93 2.85 -11.14 -10.18
C ALA A 93 1.96 -10.34 -9.24
N LEU A 94 0.65 -10.47 -9.39
CA LEU A 94 -0.34 -9.90 -8.48
C LEU A 94 -1.56 -10.83 -8.31
N PRO A 95 -2.40 -10.60 -7.29
CA PRO A 95 -3.69 -11.27 -7.18
C PRO A 95 -4.55 -11.17 -8.44
N ASP A 96 -5.17 -12.26 -8.88
CA ASP A 96 -6.14 -12.27 -9.98
C ASP A 96 -7.25 -11.20 -9.84
N PHE A 97 -7.77 -10.98 -8.63
CA PHE A 97 -8.70 -9.89 -8.31
C PHE A 97 -8.21 -8.52 -8.80
N TYR A 98 -6.92 -8.20 -8.60
CA TYR A 98 -6.36 -6.93 -9.06
C TYR A 98 -6.13 -6.91 -10.56
N ARG A 99 -5.86 -8.05 -11.20
CA ARG A 99 -5.77 -8.09 -12.66
C ARG A 99 -7.09 -7.72 -13.30
N GLU A 100 -8.19 -8.26 -12.79
CA GLU A 100 -9.53 -7.91 -13.28
C GLU A 100 -9.79 -6.42 -13.13
N LEU A 101 -9.55 -5.86 -11.93
CA LEU A 101 -9.71 -4.43 -11.67
C LEU A 101 -8.89 -3.54 -12.61
N TYR A 102 -7.63 -3.91 -12.88
CA TYR A 102 -6.76 -3.13 -13.75
C TYR A 102 -7.07 -3.32 -15.24
N SER A 103 -7.73 -4.41 -15.62
CA SER A 103 -8.12 -4.67 -17.02
C SER A 103 -9.32 -3.82 -17.46
N ASP A 104 -9.93 -3.07 -16.55
CA ASP A 104 -11.00 -2.11 -16.87
C ASP A 104 -10.48 -1.01 -17.81
N GLU A 105 -11.24 -0.71 -18.88
CA GLU A 105 -10.89 0.30 -19.90
C GLU A 105 -10.71 1.71 -19.32
N GLU A 106 -11.37 2.05 -18.22
CA GLU A 106 -11.24 3.35 -17.54
C GLU A 106 -9.96 3.46 -16.69
N VAL A 107 -9.25 2.34 -16.50
CA VAL A 107 -8.03 2.25 -15.70
C VAL A 107 -6.82 2.01 -16.60
N PHE A 108 -6.66 0.80 -17.13
CA PHE A 108 -5.56 0.45 -18.03
C PHE A 108 -6.02 -0.33 -19.27
N GLY A 109 -7.24 -0.88 -19.28
CA GLY A 109 -7.75 -1.71 -20.37
C GLY A 109 -6.78 -2.83 -20.74
N ASP A 110 -6.53 -2.96 -22.05
CA ASP A 110 -5.67 -3.99 -22.61
C ASP A 110 -4.16 -3.69 -22.51
N THR A 111 -3.74 -2.66 -21.76
CA THR A 111 -2.31 -2.28 -21.67
C THR A 111 -1.50 -3.11 -20.67
N LEU A 112 -2.16 -4.00 -19.92
CA LEU A 112 -1.50 -4.91 -18.99
C LEU A 112 -0.55 -5.87 -19.72
N PRO A 113 0.69 -6.04 -19.26
CA PRO A 113 1.64 -6.96 -19.89
C PRO A 113 1.15 -8.41 -19.90
N GLU A 114 1.30 -9.10 -21.01
CA GLU A 114 1.04 -10.54 -21.10
C GLU A 114 1.89 -11.34 -20.11
N ALA A 115 3.12 -10.88 -19.86
CA ALA A 115 4.07 -11.50 -18.93
C ALA A 115 3.75 -11.26 -17.44
N LEU A 116 2.76 -10.42 -17.12
CA LEU A 116 2.31 -10.24 -15.73
C LEU A 116 1.66 -11.54 -15.26
N GLU A 117 2.19 -12.15 -14.22
CA GLU A 117 1.62 -13.37 -13.65
C GLU A 117 0.47 -13.05 -12.69
N THR A 118 -0.39 -14.04 -12.44
CA THR A 118 -1.47 -13.93 -11.45
C THR A 118 -1.39 -15.02 -10.42
N THR A 119 -1.59 -14.64 -9.15
CA THR A 119 -1.81 -15.59 -8.07
C THR A 119 -3.31 -15.71 -7.80
N GLN A 120 -3.83 -16.93 -7.77
CA GLN A 120 -5.24 -17.16 -7.50
C GLN A 120 -5.57 -16.75 -6.06
N THR A 121 -6.65 -15.98 -5.89
CA THR A 121 -7.16 -15.61 -4.58
C THR A 121 -8.44 -16.34 -4.20
N ASP A 122 -8.72 -16.35 -2.90
CA ASP A 122 -9.99 -16.79 -2.36
C ASP A 122 -10.98 -15.62 -2.54
N GLU A 123 -12.04 -15.82 -3.35
CA GLU A 123 -13.00 -14.75 -3.71
C GLU A 123 -13.61 -14.06 -2.48
N ASP A 124 -13.71 -14.77 -1.35
CA ASP A 124 -14.29 -14.26 -0.11
C ASP A 124 -13.29 -13.48 0.77
N LYS A 125 -12.03 -13.35 0.36
CA LYS A 125 -10.97 -12.72 1.16
C LYS A 125 -10.18 -11.68 0.40
N MET A 126 -10.04 -10.52 1.02
CA MET A 126 -9.14 -9.49 0.51
C MET A 126 -7.70 -10.01 0.52
N PRO A 127 -6.95 -9.93 -0.60
CA PRO A 127 -5.53 -10.28 -0.61
C PRO A 127 -4.76 -9.30 0.27
N ILE A 128 -4.02 -9.84 1.23
CA ILE A 128 -3.22 -9.08 2.19
C ILE A 128 -1.90 -9.82 2.42
N TYR A 129 -0.79 -9.09 2.40
CA TYR A 129 0.49 -9.55 2.89
C TYR A 129 0.59 -9.29 4.40
N ASP A 130 0.84 -10.34 5.18
CA ASP A 130 0.98 -10.26 6.62
C ASP A 130 2.36 -9.68 7.00
N LEU A 131 2.33 -8.53 7.66
CA LEU A 131 3.49 -7.87 8.27
C LEU A 131 3.27 -7.71 9.78
N GLY A 132 2.92 -8.81 10.45
CA GLY A 132 2.65 -8.87 11.88
C GLY A 132 1.27 -8.29 12.20
N GLU A 133 1.24 -7.20 12.98
CA GLU A 133 -0.04 -6.53 13.28
C GLU A 133 -0.60 -5.70 12.10
N PHE A 134 0.14 -5.63 10.99
CA PHE A 134 -0.27 -4.89 9.80
C PHE A 134 -0.52 -5.82 8.62
N GLY A 135 -1.68 -5.63 7.98
CA GLY A 135 -1.89 -6.09 6.63
C GLY A 135 -1.39 -5.06 5.62
N VAL A 136 -0.56 -5.49 4.68
CA VAL A 136 -0.09 -4.67 3.56
C VAL A 136 -0.79 -5.09 2.28
N ILE A 137 -1.25 -4.10 1.52
CA ILE A 137 -1.79 -4.30 0.17
C ILE A 137 -0.88 -3.59 -0.82
N PHE A 138 -0.38 -4.33 -1.81
CA PHE A 138 0.38 -3.75 -2.92
C PHE A 138 -0.52 -3.52 -4.13
N LYS A 139 -0.54 -2.28 -4.64
CA LYS A 139 -1.40 -1.84 -5.73
C LYS A 139 -0.69 -0.84 -6.64
N HIS A 140 -1.24 -0.63 -7.84
CA HIS A 140 -0.77 0.42 -8.73
C HIS A 140 -1.10 1.80 -8.11
N PRO A 141 -0.18 2.79 -8.15
CA PRO A 141 -0.43 4.12 -7.60
C PRO A 141 -1.42 4.98 -8.41
N TYR A 142 -2.11 4.44 -9.42
CA TYR A 142 -3.00 5.18 -10.33
C TYR A 142 -4.01 6.05 -9.57
N PHE A 143 -4.76 5.45 -8.65
CA PHE A 143 -5.79 6.14 -7.87
C PHE A 143 -5.26 7.20 -6.90
N ARG A 144 -3.94 7.24 -6.65
CA ARG A 144 -3.31 8.30 -5.86
C ARG A 144 -3.11 9.56 -6.67
N ASP A 145 -2.69 9.43 -7.92
CA ASP A 145 -2.44 10.53 -8.85
C ASP A 145 -2.53 10.01 -10.30
N PRO A 146 -3.73 9.97 -10.88
CA PRO A 146 -3.95 9.42 -12.23
C PRO A 146 -3.17 10.15 -13.31
N GLN A 147 -2.83 11.43 -13.10
CA GLN A 147 -2.05 12.20 -14.08
C GLN A 147 -0.58 11.78 -14.06
N LYS A 148 -0.04 11.46 -12.88
CA LYS A 148 1.34 11.03 -12.74
C LYS A 148 1.56 9.55 -13.05
N PHE A 149 0.56 8.72 -12.77
CA PHE A 149 0.66 7.26 -12.84
C PHE A 149 -0.34 6.66 -13.84
N SER A 150 -0.57 7.34 -14.97
CA SER A 150 -1.54 6.93 -15.99
C SER A 150 -1.14 5.67 -16.78
N GLU A 151 0.15 5.32 -16.78
CA GLU A 151 0.66 4.14 -17.48
C GLU A 151 0.86 2.98 -16.50
N TRP A 152 0.61 1.75 -16.93
CA TRP A 152 0.85 0.55 -16.11
C TRP A 152 2.32 0.43 -15.66
N GLU A 153 3.25 0.60 -16.60
CA GLU A 153 4.69 0.60 -16.31
C GLU A 153 5.17 1.98 -15.83
N CYS A 154 4.44 2.63 -14.91
CA CYS A 154 4.82 3.95 -14.39
C CYS A 154 6.11 3.95 -13.54
N GLY A 155 6.66 2.77 -13.22
CA GLY A 155 7.88 2.59 -12.44
C GLY A 155 7.69 2.70 -10.93
N TYR A 156 6.44 2.68 -10.45
CA TYR A 156 6.11 2.75 -9.02
C TYR A 156 5.09 1.71 -8.59
N ILE A 157 5.26 1.23 -7.37
CA ILE A 157 4.31 0.37 -6.66
C ILE A 157 3.88 1.10 -5.40
N LEU A 158 2.59 1.05 -5.07
CA LEU A 158 2.04 1.59 -3.81
C LEU A 158 1.79 0.44 -2.84
N GLY A 159 2.45 0.48 -1.68
CA GLY A 159 2.06 -0.30 -0.52
C GLY A 159 1.17 0.52 0.40
N SER A 160 0.07 -0.06 0.86
CA SER A 160 -0.87 0.57 1.78
C SER A 160 -1.08 -0.31 3.01
N ILE A 161 -0.96 0.28 4.19
CA ILE A 161 -1.42 -0.32 5.45
C ILE A 161 -2.65 0.46 5.91
N LEU A 162 -3.71 -0.28 6.27
CA LEU A 162 -4.92 0.27 6.87
C LEU A 162 -5.12 -0.36 8.25
N THR A 163 -5.19 0.47 9.28
CA THR A 163 -5.55 0.00 10.63
C THR A 163 -6.79 0.72 11.11
N MET A 164 -7.75 -0.04 11.64
CA MET A 164 -8.93 0.51 12.32
C MET A 164 -8.83 0.17 13.81
N LYS A 165 -9.14 1.14 14.66
CA LYS A 165 -9.16 0.94 16.10
C LYS A 165 -10.35 1.69 16.72
N ASP A 166 -11.15 0.95 17.47
CA ASP A 166 -12.25 1.52 18.25
C ASP A 166 -11.69 2.37 19.42
N LEU A 167 -12.40 3.46 19.74
CA LEU A 167 -12.11 4.37 20.85
C LEU A 167 -12.89 4.01 22.12
#